data_AF-A0A9E5YBT0-F1
#
_entry.id   AF-A0A9E5YBT0-F1
#
_cell.length_a   1.000
_cell.length_b   1.000
_cell.length_c   1.000
_cell.angle_alpha   90.00
_cell.angle_beta   90.00
_cell.angle_gamma   90.00
#
_symmetry.space_group_name_H-M   'P 1'
#
loop_
_entity.id
_entity.type
_entity.pdbx_description
1 polymer ?
#
loop_
_entity_poly.entity_id
_entity_poly.type
_entity_poly.pdbx_seq_one_letter_code
_entity_poly.pdbx_strand_id
1 'polypeptide(L)'
;MKITKFLITLISITILTFMHTHQRIEAIKLSYSINEREAALHKLLDRRRELEYNVAKLKTPTHLEFKLAKEDIKLVLPERWQVFEAAGLREEGARKTRPLLLTAIMGLFSLESEARATPSIE
;
A
#
# COMPACT_ATOMS: atom_id res chain seq x y z
N MET A 1 62.64 19.71 1.43
CA MET A 1 61.53 20.19 2.28
C MET A 1 61.40 19.26 3.48
N LYS A 2 61.25 19.79 4.71
CA LYS A 2 61.20 18.98 5.93
C LYS A 2 60.02 17.99 5.84
N ILE A 3 60.28 16.70 6.06
CA ILE A 3 59.32 15.57 5.97
C ILE A 3 58.00 15.83 6.71
N THR A 4 58.04 16.60 7.79
CA THR A 4 56.86 17.05 8.54
C THR A 4 55.88 17.87 7.69
N LYS A 5 56.35 18.76 6.82
CA LYS A 5 55.48 19.54 5.93
C LYS A 5 54.78 18.64 4.90
N PHE A 6 55.49 17.65 4.39
CA PHE A 6 54.94 16.66 3.45
C PHE A 6 53.87 15.79 4.11
N LEU A 7 54.10 15.37 5.35
CA LEU A 7 53.13 14.56 6.10
C LEU A 7 51.83 15.34 6.36
N ILE A 8 51.93 16.61 6.76
CA ILE A 8 50.77 17.48 6.99
C ILE A 8 49.98 17.68 5.69
N THR A 9 50.66 17.92 4.56
CA THR A 9 49.97 18.05 3.27
C THR A 9 49.26 16.78 2.86
N LEU A 10 49.90 15.61 3.05
CA LEU A 10 49.28 14.32 2.73
C LEU A 10 48.00 14.10 3.54
N ILE A 11 48.06 14.33 4.86
CA ILE A 11 46.91 14.19 5.75
C ILE A 11 45.78 15.14 5.34
N SER A 12 46.10 16.40 5.01
CA SER A 12 45.09 17.36 4.57
C SER A 12 44.36 16.93 3.30
N ILE A 13 45.09 16.38 2.33
CA ILE A 13 44.52 15.87 1.06
C ILE A 13 43.65 14.65 1.33
N THR A 14 44.07 13.74 2.20
CA THR A 14 43.27 12.56 2.57
C THR A 14 41.96 12.96 3.23
N ILE A 15 41.99 13.90 4.20
CA ILE A 15 40.78 14.38 4.88
C ILE A 15 39.85 15.07 3.88
N LEU A 16 40.38 15.92 3.00
CA LEU A 16 39.58 16.62 2.00
C LEU A 16 38.90 15.63 1.03
N THR A 17 39.63 14.60 0.61
CA THR A 17 39.11 13.55 -0.26
C THR A 17 38.00 12.75 0.43
N PHE A 18 38.21 12.38 1.69
CA PHE A 18 37.23 11.65 2.49
C PHE A 18 35.96 12.46 2.76
N MET A 19 36.11 13.76 3.03
CA MET A 19 34.98 14.66 3.24
C MET A 19 34.14 14.83 1.96
N HIS A 20 34.80 14.98 0.82
CA HIS A 20 34.11 15.11 -0.47
C HIS A 20 33.33 13.83 -0.85
N THR A 21 33.87 12.63 -0.58
CA THR A 21 33.11 11.39 -0.82
C THR A 21 31.92 11.25 0.13
N HIS A 22 32.06 11.66 1.40
CA HIS A 22 30.96 11.67 2.35
C HIS A 22 29.81 12.58 1.89
N GLN A 23 30.13 13.80 1.45
CA GLN A 23 29.14 14.74 0.91
C GLN A 23 28.39 14.18 -0.31
N ARG A 24 29.08 13.46 -1.21
CA ARG A 24 28.43 12.80 -2.35
C ARG A 24 27.45 11.71 -1.92
N ILE A 25 27.79 10.93 -0.90
CA ILE A 25 26.93 9.86 -0.39
C ILE A 25 25.67 10.45 0.26
N GLU A 26 25.82 11.52 1.05
CA GLU A 26 24.69 12.21 1.66
C GLU A 26 23.75 12.83 0.62
N ALA A 27 24.30 13.45 -0.43
CA ALA A 27 23.50 13.99 -1.52
C ALA A 27 22.67 12.89 -2.22
N ILE A 28 23.25 11.72 -2.47
CA ILE A 28 22.53 10.58 -3.05
C ILE A 28 21.42 10.10 -2.10
N LYS A 29 21.72 9.91 -0.82
CA LYS A 29 20.72 9.50 0.18
C LYS A 29 19.56 10.49 0.27
N LEU A 30 19.87 11.78 0.23
CA LEU A 30 18.87 12.84 0.26
C LEU A 30 17.96 12.76 -0.99
N SER A 31 18.53 12.63 -2.18
CA SER A 31 17.75 12.46 -3.41
C SER A 31 16.87 11.21 -3.39
N TYR A 32 17.35 10.08 -2.86
CA TYR A 32 16.53 8.89 -2.67
C TYR A 32 15.35 9.16 -1.73
N SER A 33 15.59 9.84 -0.60
CA SER A 33 14.53 10.17 0.35
C SER A 33 13.49 11.14 -0.22
N ILE A 34 13.89 12.04 -1.11
CA ILE A 34 13.00 12.96 -1.82
C ILE A 34 12.14 12.17 -2.81
N ASN A 35 12.76 11.33 -3.64
CA ASN A 35 12.04 10.50 -4.62
C ASN A 35 11.02 9.56 -3.95
N GLU A 36 11.35 8.99 -2.79
CA GLU A 36 10.44 8.13 -2.06
C GLU A 36 9.19 8.90 -1.56
N ARG A 37 9.40 10.12 -1.04
CA ARG A 37 8.29 11.00 -0.64
C ARG A 37 7.46 11.45 -1.83
N GLU A 38 8.09 11.77 -2.94
CA GLU A 38 7.42 12.20 -4.17
C GLU A 38 6.58 11.06 -4.78
N ALA A 39 7.10 9.83 -4.78
CA ALA A 39 6.34 8.64 -5.18
C ALA A 39 5.12 8.39 -4.28
N ALA A 40 5.27 8.57 -2.97
CA ALA A 40 4.14 8.46 -2.04
C ALA A 40 3.06 9.53 -2.29
N LEU A 41 3.46 10.77 -2.56
CA LEU A 41 2.56 11.86 -2.93
C LEU A 41 1.84 11.57 -4.25
N HIS A 42 2.55 11.11 -5.28
CA HIS A 42 1.95 10.72 -6.56
C HIS A 42 0.90 9.62 -6.38
N LYS A 43 1.22 8.58 -5.61
CA LYS A 43 0.27 7.51 -5.31
C LYS A 43 -1.00 8.02 -4.62
N LEU A 44 -0.85 8.99 -3.70
CA LEU A 44 -1.99 9.61 -3.03
C LEU A 44 -2.84 10.45 -3.99
N LEU A 45 -2.19 11.13 -4.92
CA LEU A 45 -2.83 11.96 -5.95
C LEU A 45 -3.60 11.10 -6.95
N ASP A 46 -3.03 9.98 -7.38
CA ASP A 46 -3.69 9.00 -8.23
C ASP A 46 -4.88 8.36 -7.52
N ARG A 47 -4.73 7.99 -6.24
CA ARG A 47 -5.84 7.47 -5.43
C ARG A 47 -6.96 8.50 -5.31
N ARG A 48 -6.63 9.77 -5.09
CA ARG A 48 -7.62 10.86 -5.07
C ARG A 48 -8.35 10.97 -6.40
N ARG A 49 -7.64 10.94 -7.53
CA ARG A 49 -8.26 10.97 -8.87
C ARG A 49 -9.17 9.77 -9.12
N GLU A 50 -8.75 8.58 -8.70
CA GLU A 50 -9.56 7.36 -8.77
C GLU A 50 -10.86 7.54 -7.96
N LEU A 51 -10.76 8.05 -6.73
CA LEU A 51 -11.93 8.35 -5.91
C LEU A 51 -12.82 9.42 -6.53
N GLU A 52 -12.26 10.51 -7.06
CA GLU A 52 -13.04 11.57 -7.72
C GLU A 52 -13.76 11.04 -8.96
N TYR A 53 -13.08 10.22 -9.77
CA TYR A 53 -13.69 9.54 -10.91
C TYR A 53 -14.80 8.60 -10.46
N ASN A 54 -14.56 7.80 -9.42
CA ASN A 54 -15.58 6.91 -8.87
C ASN A 54 -16.76 7.70 -8.31
N VAL A 55 -16.55 8.78 -7.56
CA VAL A 55 -17.63 9.65 -7.06
C VAL A 55 -18.38 10.31 -8.22
N ALA A 56 -17.70 10.76 -9.27
CA ALA A 56 -18.35 11.26 -10.47
C ALA A 56 -19.18 10.16 -11.16
N LYS A 57 -18.64 8.96 -11.28
CA LYS A 57 -19.31 7.76 -11.83
C LYS A 57 -20.48 7.27 -10.96
N LEU A 58 -20.37 7.40 -9.64
CA LEU A 58 -21.39 7.12 -8.64
C LEU A 58 -22.39 8.29 -8.45
N LYS A 59 -22.15 9.45 -9.07
CA LYS A 59 -23.18 10.46 -9.38
C LYS A 59 -23.87 10.19 -10.72
N THR A 60 -23.26 9.37 -11.57
CA THR A 60 -23.87 8.86 -12.80
C THR A 60 -24.99 7.82 -12.63
N PRO A 61 -25.31 7.17 -11.47
CA PRO A 61 -26.51 6.37 -11.32
C PRO A 61 -27.74 7.20 -11.62
N THR A 62 -27.79 8.46 -11.19
CA THR A 62 -28.90 9.35 -11.50
C THR A 62 -28.96 9.69 -13.00
N HIS A 63 -27.81 9.79 -13.67
CA HIS A 63 -27.75 10.02 -15.12
C HIS A 63 -28.09 8.75 -15.93
N LEU A 64 -27.70 7.57 -15.42
CA LEU A 64 -28.06 6.26 -15.94
C LEU A 64 -29.55 6.02 -15.71
N GLU A 65 -30.07 6.19 -14.51
CA GLU A 65 -31.50 6.13 -14.19
C GLU A 65 -32.30 7.11 -15.05
N PHE A 66 -31.84 8.35 -15.24
CA PHE A 66 -32.50 9.29 -16.13
C PHE A 66 -32.47 8.84 -17.60
N LYS A 67 -31.36 8.24 -18.05
CA LYS A 67 -31.25 7.72 -19.41
C LYS A 67 -32.06 6.42 -19.62
N LEU A 68 -32.07 5.52 -18.64
CA LEU A 68 -32.88 4.30 -18.59
C LEU A 68 -34.37 4.58 -18.39
N ALA A 69 -34.74 5.70 -17.79
CA ALA A 69 -36.13 6.14 -17.70
C ALA A 69 -36.60 6.81 -19.00
N LYS A 70 -35.67 7.34 -19.81
CA LYS A 70 -35.96 8.05 -21.06
C LYS A 70 -35.94 7.13 -22.29
N GLU A 71 -35.08 6.11 -22.29
CA GLU A 71 -35.08 5.02 -23.26
C GLU A 71 -35.77 3.82 -22.61
N ASP A 72 -36.89 3.32 -23.16
CA ASP A 72 -37.66 2.16 -22.66
C ASP A 72 -36.85 0.85 -22.77
N ILE A 73 -35.74 0.78 -22.03
CA ILE A 73 -34.80 -0.32 -22.05
C ILE A 73 -35.29 -1.35 -21.04
N LYS A 74 -35.93 -2.39 -21.55
CA LYS A 74 -36.26 -3.58 -20.76
C LYS A 74 -34.98 -4.27 -20.35
N LEU A 75 -34.59 -4.09 -19.08
CA LEU A 75 -33.53 -4.85 -18.43
C LEU A 75 -34.02 -6.31 -18.29
N VAL A 76 -33.67 -7.14 -19.27
CA VAL A 76 -33.89 -8.58 -19.21
C VAL A 76 -32.72 -9.20 -18.46
N LEU A 77 -33.03 -10.04 -17.46
CA LEU A 77 -32.01 -10.77 -16.72
C LEU A 77 -31.22 -11.65 -17.71
N PRO A 78 -29.87 -11.58 -17.73
CA PRO A 78 -29.10 -12.37 -18.68
C PRO A 78 -29.34 -13.85 -18.43
N GLU A 79 -29.59 -14.59 -19.50
CA GLU A 79 -29.75 -16.04 -19.42
C GLU A 79 -28.42 -16.70 -19.02
N ARG A 80 -28.47 -17.87 -18.37
CA ARG A 80 -27.30 -18.53 -17.77
C ARG A 80 -26.12 -18.75 -18.74
N TRP A 81 -26.36 -18.78 -20.04
CA TRP A 81 -25.33 -18.94 -21.08
C TRP A 81 -24.60 -17.64 -21.44
N GLN A 82 -25.14 -16.47 -21.06
CA GLN A 82 -24.52 -15.16 -21.26
C GLN A 82 -23.61 -14.75 -20.09
N VAL A 83 -23.64 -15.52 -19.00
CA VAL A 83 -22.79 -15.30 -17.84
C VAL A 83 -21.56 -16.19 -17.96
N PHE A 84 -20.44 -15.60 -18.35
CA PHE A 84 -19.14 -16.27 -18.27
C PHE A 84 -18.53 -15.99 -16.90
N GLU A 85 -18.27 -17.05 -16.14
CA GLU A 85 -17.49 -16.97 -14.91
C GLU A 85 -16.05 -16.59 -15.31
N ALA A 86 -15.66 -15.34 -15.06
CA ALA A 86 -14.31 -14.87 -15.29
C ALA A 86 -13.37 -15.60 -14.31
N ALA A 87 -12.82 -16.73 -14.76
CA ALA A 87 -11.80 -17.51 -14.06
C ALA A 87 -10.55 -16.64 -13.86
N GLY A 88 -10.54 -15.81 -12.83
CA GLY A 88 -9.48 -14.86 -12.57
C GLY A 88 -9.79 -13.78 -11.55
N LEU A 89 -11.08 -13.50 -11.26
CA LEU A 89 -11.43 -12.67 -10.11
C LEU A 89 -11.55 -13.58 -8.89
N ARG A 90 -10.41 -13.80 -8.24
CA ARG A 90 -10.30 -14.37 -6.90
C ARG A 90 -11.04 -13.46 -5.92
N GLU A 91 -12.34 -13.68 -5.79
CA GLU A 91 -13.19 -13.18 -4.72
C GLU A 91 -12.75 -13.85 -3.42
N GLU A 92 -11.85 -13.20 -2.68
CA GLU A 92 -11.71 -13.40 -1.23
C GLU A 92 -12.99 -12.90 -0.54
N GLY A 93 -14.10 -13.63 -0.71
CA GLY A 93 -15.41 -13.15 -0.25
C GLY A 93 -16.46 -14.24 0.03
N ALA A 94 -16.26 -15.49 -0.40
CA ALA A 94 -17.22 -16.56 -0.13
C ALA A 94 -16.92 -17.25 1.21
N ARG A 95 -17.36 -16.63 2.31
CA ARG A 95 -17.44 -17.27 3.63
C ARG A 95 -18.42 -18.45 3.55
N LYS A 96 -17.88 -19.64 3.32
CA LYS A 96 -18.58 -20.92 3.50
C LYS A 96 -19.09 -20.96 4.95
N THR A 97 -20.40 -20.81 5.15
CA THR A 97 -21.08 -20.91 6.44
C THR A 97 -20.76 -22.27 7.07
N ARG A 98 -19.77 -22.28 7.97
CA ARG A 98 -19.51 -23.41 8.88
C ARG A 98 -20.58 -23.38 9.98
N PRO A 99 -21.08 -24.54 10.44
CA PRO A 99 -22.10 -24.58 11.48
C PRO A 99 -21.55 -23.93 12.76
N LEU A 100 -22.26 -22.89 13.23
CA LEU A 100 -21.96 -22.00 14.35
C LEU A 100 -21.58 -22.70 15.67
N LEU A 101 -21.90 -23.99 15.83
CA LEU A 101 -21.70 -24.73 17.06
C LEU A 101 -20.22 -25.02 17.38
N LEU A 102 -19.39 -25.31 16.36
CA LEU A 102 -17.98 -25.66 16.58
C LEU A 102 -17.10 -24.43 16.91
N THR A 103 -17.49 -23.24 16.44
CA THR A 103 -16.75 -22.00 16.69
C THR A 103 -16.99 -21.45 18.09
N ALA A 104 -18.20 -21.62 18.64
CA ALA A 104 -18.52 -21.22 20.01
C ALA A 104 -17.72 -22.02 21.05
N ILE A 105 -17.48 -23.31 20.80
CA ILE A 105 -16.73 -24.18 21.73
C ILE A 105 -15.22 -23.90 21.65
N MET A 106 -14.67 -23.63 20.45
CA MET A 106 -13.26 -23.23 20.34
C MET A 106 -12.98 -21.86 20.99
N GLY A 107 -13.95 -20.95 21.00
CA GLY A 107 -13.80 -19.65 21.67
C GLY A 107 -13.69 -19.73 23.20
N LEU A 108 -14.21 -20.79 23.83
CA LEU A 108 -14.18 -20.96 25.28
C LEU A 108 -12.82 -21.47 25.80
N PHE A 109 -12.05 -22.19 24.98
CA PHE A 109 -10.75 -22.75 25.37
C PHE A 109 -9.54 -21.86 25.02
N SER A 110 -9.72 -20.83 24.21
CA SER A 110 -8.62 -19.92 23.80
C SER A 110 -8.41 -18.72 24.74
N LEU A 111 -9.30 -18.49 25.71
CA LEU A 111 -9.17 -17.38 26.66
C LEU A 111 -8.31 -17.71 27.89
N GLU A 112 -8.03 -18.98 28.17
CA GLU A 112 -7.26 -19.38 29.37
C GLU A 112 -5.76 -19.54 29.10
N SER A 113 -5.33 -19.74 27.84
CA SER A 113 -3.90 -19.93 27.53
C SER A 113 -3.11 -18.62 27.36
N GLU A 114 -3.77 -17.48 27.18
CA GLU A 114 -3.09 -16.18 27.01
C GLU A 114 -2.84 -15.42 28.33
N ALA A 115 -3.41 -15.87 29.46
CA ALA A 115 -3.17 -15.25 30.77
C ALA A 115 -1.85 -15.67 31.45
N ARG A 116 -1.00 -16.50 30.80
CA ARG A 116 0.25 -17.01 31.40
C ARG A 116 1.55 -16.63 30.70
N ALA A 117 1.50 -15.74 29.71
CA ALA A 117 2.72 -15.32 29.03
C ALA A 117 2.76 -13.81 28.78
N THR A 118 3.19 -13.06 29.79
CA THR A 118 4.14 -11.97 29.55
C THR A 118 5.02 -11.71 30.79
N PRO A 119 6.23 -11.20 30.55
CA PRO A 119 7.41 -11.43 31.38
C PRO A 119 7.67 -10.28 32.35
N SER A 120 8.19 -10.59 33.54
CA SER A 120 8.84 -9.61 34.40
C SER A 120 10.36 -9.75 34.26
N ILE A 121 10.95 -8.78 33.58
CA ILE A 121 12.36 -8.40 33.71
C ILE A 121 12.46 -7.61 35.03
N GLU A 122 13.23 -8.13 35.99
CA GLU A 122 14.32 -7.43 36.69
C GLU A 122 15.23 -8.48 37.35
#